data_AF-A0AAJ1T6L6-F1
#
_entry.id   AF-A0AAJ1T6L6-F1
#
_cell.length_a   1.000
_cell.length_b   1.000
_cell.length_c   1.000
_cell.angle_alpha   90.00
_cell.angle_beta   90.00
_cell.angle_gamma   90.00
#
_symmetry.space_group_name_H-M   'P 1'
#
loop_
_entity.id
_entity.type
_entity.pdbx_description
1 polymer ?
#
loop_
_entity_poly.entity_id
_entity_poly.type
_entity_poly.pdbx_seq_one_letter_code
_entity_poly.pdbx_strand_id
1 'polypeptide(L)' 'MTAVMVEITSPPTALREPEEVVLLDDLETLTEGAVPGCNDDNPYR' A
#
# COMPACT_ATOMS: atom_id res chain seq x y z
N MET A 1 48.80 4.72 1.75
CA MET A 1 47.41 4.89 2.23
C MET A 1 46.50 4.27 1.18
N THR A 2 45.58 3.40 1.57
CA THR A 2 44.64 2.71 0.67
C THR A 2 43.28 3.40 0.72
N ALA A 3 42.72 3.72 -0.43
CA ALA A 3 41.38 4.30 -0.53
C ALA A 3 40.35 3.19 -0.75
N VAL A 4 39.20 3.29 -0.07
CA VAL A 4 38.07 2.37 -0.21
C VAL A 4 36.84 3.20 -0.58
N MET A 5 36.15 2.82 -1.65
CA MET A 5 34.86 3.38 -2.03
C MET A 5 33.74 2.58 -1.36
N VAL A 6 32.77 3.29 -0.79
CA VAL A 6 31.56 2.72 -0.20
C VAL A 6 30.38 3.43 -0.84
N GLU A 7 29.48 2.66 -1.46
CA GLU A 7 28.19 3.18 -1.92
C GLU A 7 27.20 3.16 -0.75
N ILE A 8 26.53 4.29 -0.54
CA ILE A 8 25.43 4.42 0.43
C ILE A 8 24.15 4.54 -0.37
N THR A 9 23.30 3.53 -0.29
CA THR A 9 21.97 3.56 -0.91
C THR A 9 20.92 4.01 0.10
N SER A 10 19.83 4.62 -0.38
CA SER A 10 18.72 4.98 0.50
C SER A 10 18.00 3.72 0.98
N PRO A 11 17.57 3.66 2.25
CA PRO A 11 16.76 2.56 2.72
C PRO A 11 15.44 2.50 1.94
N PRO A 12 14.87 1.30 1.73
CA PRO A 12 13.55 1.18 1.12
C PRO A 12 12.54 1.99 1.94
N THR A 13 11.63 2.69 1.27
CA THR A 13 10.49 3.31 1.94
C THR A 13 9.72 2.20 2.65
N ALA A 14 9.77 2.19 3.99
CA ALA A 14 8.94 1.29 4.76
C ALA A 14 7.48 1.60 4.43
N LEU A 15 6.74 0.60 3.95
CA LEU A 15 5.29 0.69 3.89
C LEU A 15 4.82 0.94 5.32
N ARG A 16 4.24 2.12 5.58
CA ARG A 16 3.58 2.37 6.85
C ARG A 16 2.49 1.32 7.00
N GLU A 17 2.60 0.48 8.01
CA GLU A 17 1.46 -0.31 8.45
C GLU A 17 0.33 0.67 8.77
N PRO A 18 -0.90 0.41 8.29
CA PRO A 18 -2.02 1.29 8.59
C PRO A 18 -2.15 1.40 10.12
N GLU A 19 -2.27 2.64 10.62
CA GLU A 19 -2.34 2.90 12.07
C GLU A 19 -3.57 2.27 12.72
N GLU A 20 -4.53 1.82 11.92
CA GLU A 20 -5.80 1.26 12.37
C GLU A 20 -6.22 0.07 11.49
N VAL A 21 -6.47 -1.07 12.13
CA VAL A 21 -7.09 -2.24 11.51
C VAL A 21 -8.58 -2.19 11.87
N VAL A 22 -9.41 -1.78 10.93
CA VAL A 22 -10.88 -1.78 11.11
C VAL A 22 -11.42 -3.16 10.75
N LEU A 23 -11.94 -3.87 11.74
CA LEU A 23 -12.72 -5.08 11.54
C LEU A 23 -14.12 -4.67 11.08
N LEU A 24 -14.45 -5.02 9.84
CA LEU A 24 -15.76 -4.74 9.26
C LEU A 24 -16.72 -5.86 9.64
N ASP A 25 -17.88 -5.50 10.17
CA ASP A 25 -18.94 -6.46 10.48
C ASP A 25 -19.59 -7.04 9.21
N ASP A 26 -19.62 -6.26 8.12
CA ASP A 26 -20.23 -6.66 6.85
C ASP A 26 -19.64 -5.95 5.62
N LEU A 27 -19.56 -6.65 4.47
CA LEU A 27 -18.99 -6.11 3.22
C LEU A 27 -19.95 -5.14 2.53
N GLU A 28 -21.24 -5.36 2.71
CA GLU A 28 -22.34 -4.57 2.18
C GLU A 28 -22.28 -3.15 2.78
N THR A 29 -21.98 -3.04 4.08
CA THR A 29 -21.82 -1.76 4.76
C THR A 29 -20.60 -0.99 4.24
N LEU A 30 -19.50 -1.67 3.92
CA LEU A 30 -18.31 -1.03 3.32
C LEU A 30 -18.62 -0.47 1.92
N THR A 31 -19.52 -1.13 1.19
CA THR A 31 -19.76 -0.85 -0.24
C THR A 31 -20.99 0.01 -0.51
N GLU A 32 -21.73 0.42 0.54
CA GLU A 32 -23.00 1.15 0.45
C GLU A 32 -22.91 2.54 -0.23
N GLY A 33 -21.71 3.03 -0.52
CA GLY A 33 -21.45 4.25 -1.31
C GLY A 33 -20.41 4.08 -2.41
N ALA A 34 -19.99 2.85 -2.71
CA ALA A 34 -18.98 2.60 -3.72
C ALA A 34 -19.53 2.95 -5.11
N VAL A 35 -18.74 3.69 -5.88
CA VAL A 35 -19.09 4.02 -7.27
C VAL A 35 -19.06 2.73 -8.09
N PRO A 36 -20.15 2.38 -8.79
CA PRO A 36 -20.16 1.23 -9.69
C PRO A 36 -19.03 1.32 -10.71
N GLY A 37 -18.28 0.23 -10.91
CA GLY A 37 -17.24 0.14 -11.93
C GLY A 37 -15.80 0.38 -11.45
N CYS A 38 -15.56 0.70 -10.17
CA CYS A 38 -14.18 0.85 -9.66
C CYS A 38 -13.31 -0.41 -9.79
N ASN A 39 -13.94 -1.60 -9.94
CA ASN A 39 -13.25 -2.87 -10.17
C ASN A 39 -12.94 -3.15 -11.64
N ASP A 40 -13.58 -2.43 -12.57
CA ASP A 40 -13.37 -2.59 -14.02
C ASP A 40 -12.08 -1.88 -14.49
N ASP A 41 -11.64 -0.87 -13.73
CA ASP A 41 -10.38 -0.14 -13.96
C ASP A 41 -9.16 -0.83 -13.33
N ASN A 42 -9.28 -2.09 -12.87
CA ASN A 42 -8.15 -2.81 -12.27
C ASN A 42 -7.16 -3.26 -13.37
N PRO A 43 -5.95 -2.66 -13.48
CA PRO A 43 -5.01 -2.97 -14.55
C PRO A 43 -4.27 -4.31 -14.34
N TYR A 44 -4.58 -5.01 -13.26
CA TYR A 44 -3.96 -6.28 -12.88
C TYR A 44 -4.93 -7.47 -12.96
N ARG A 45 -6.11 -7.28 -13.57
CA ARG A 45 -7.08 -8.36 -13.79
C ARG A 45 -6.80 -9.14 -15.09
#